data_AF-A0A8H3ZKA7-F1
#
_entry.id   AF-A0A8H3ZKA7-F1
#
_cell.length_a   1.000
_cell.length_b   1.000
_cell.length_c   1.000
_cell.angle_alpha   90.00
_cell.angle_beta   90.00
_cell.angle_gamma   90.00
#
_symmetry.space_group_name_H-M   'P 1'
#
loop_
_entity.id
_entity.type
_entity.pdbx_description
1 polymer ?
#
loop_
_entity_poly.entity_id
_entity_poly.type
_entity_poly.pdbx_seq_one_letter_code
_entity_poly.pdbx_strand_id
1 'polypeptide(L)'
;MSLPLSLGQHFFQANGIHFNYLIRGAGPLSVIQSVGWGLSASYLWNGLDPRLETTRTVLYFEPRGNGDSSKADPSTMNARTMVEDLEHLLSHLGLKAFPVLIGHSHGGAIALRYAQLYPDNVSKLLLIAPQVMDCAPGHVRAWMEKRKDDEAYAPSVKKLIEIAKAGGPKDDEHFRESLDSMLVWWFADVKNADVLRRDMAGPVASKNPATASAWQTNRNDMSEENTLPHIKDAGLVKAETLILQGEEDSVCSGEGAQAVADGIKGSEIKLFAGAGHFPWIEAPEEFWKEADTFVKL
;
A
#
# COMPACT_ATOMS: atom_id res chain seq x y z
N MET A 1 5.67 28.13 -12.25
CA MET A 1 5.12 27.14 -13.20
C MET A 1 3.97 26.45 -12.51
N SER A 2 2.80 26.34 -13.14
CA SER A 2 1.67 25.59 -12.60
C SER A 2 2.05 24.11 -12.52
N LEU A 3 1.82 23.48 -11.38
CA LEU A 3 2.01 22.03 -11.21
C LEU A 3 1.25 21.28 -12.33
N PRO A 4 1.76 20.15 -12.86
CA PRO A 4 1.04 19.33 -13.84
C PRO A 4 -0.08 18.53 -13.15
N LEU A 5 -1.01 19.23 -12.48
CA LEU A 5 -2.12 18.65 -11.72
C LEU A 5 -3.44 18.66 -12.49
N SER A 6 -3.40 18.61 -13.82
CA SER A 6 -4.65 18.46 -14.57
C SER A 6 -5.25 17.09 -14.30
N LEU A 7 -6.56 16.97 -14.29
CA LEU A 7 -7.22 15.67 -14.11
C LEU A 7 -6.82 14.69 -15.22
N GLY A 8 -6.78 13.41 -14.89
CA GLY A 8 -6.48 12.33 -15.83
C GLY A 8 -5.15 11.64 -15.59
N GLN A 9 -4.79 10.78 -16.54
CA GLN A 9 -3.58 9.95 -16.49
C GLN A 9 -2.38 10.75 -16.98
N HIS A 10 -1.25 10.59 -16.28
CA HIS A 10 0.01 11.27 -16.55
C HIS A 10 1.17 10.31 -16.46
N PHE A 11 2.27 10.73 -17.08
CA PHE A 11 3.49 9.97 -17.03
C PHE A 11 4.71 10.87 -16.84
N PHE A 12 5.74 10.31 -16.22
CA PHE A 12 7.06 10.92 -16.16
C PHE A 12 8.16 9.86 -16.25
N GLN A 13 9.37 10.30 -16.58
CA GLN A 13 10.52 9.41 -16.68
C GLN A 13 11.57 9.78 -15.65
N ALA A 14 12.06 8.78 -14.91
CA ALA A 14 13.20 8.90 -14.01
C ALA A 14 13.88 7.53 -13.86
N ASN A 15 15.20 7.51 -13.72
CA ASN A 15 15.98 6.27 -13.53
C ASN A 15 15.68 5.15 -14.54
N GLY A 16 15.40 5.51 -15.79
CA GLY A 16 15.08 4.55 -16.85
C GLY A 16 13.69 3.90 -16.73
N ILE A 17 12.86 4.35 -15.80
CA ILE A 17 11.48 3.92 -15.62
C ILE A 17 10.54 5.01 -16.13
N HIS A 18 9.57 4.60 -16.93
CA HIS A 18 8.39 5.42 -17.23
C HIS A 18 7.33 5.11 -16.17
N PHE A 19 7.02 6.09 -15.34
CA PHE A 19 6.06 5.97 -14.25
C PHE A 19 4.70 6.51 -14.69
N ASN A 20 3.65 5.84 -14.23
CA ASN A 20 2.26 6.26 -14.36
C ASN A 20 1.75 6.87 -13.04
N TYR A 21 0.93 7.91 -13.15
CA TYR A 21 0.09 8.36 -12.05
C TYR A 21 -1.25 8.92 -12.57
N LEU A 22 -2.27 8.82 -11.74
CA LEU A 22 -3.61 9.30 -12.03
C LEU A 22 -3.97 10.45 -11.11
N ILE A 23 -4.47 11.55 -11.66
CA ILE A 23 -4.96 12.69 -10.88
C ILE A 23 -6.48 12.79 -10.99
N ARG A 24 -7.14 12.87 -9.84
CA ARG A 24 -8.58 13.06 -9.71
C ARG A 24 -8.92 14.05 -8.60
N GLY A 25 -10.20 14.42 -8.51
CA GLY A 25 -10.71 15.32 -7.49
C GLY A 25 -10.22 16.77 -7.59
N ALA A 26 -10.68 17.61 -6.67
CA ALA A 26 -10.34 19.02 -6.62
C ALA A 26 -10.10 19.49 -5.18
N GLY A 27 -8.99 20.18 -4.94
CA GLY A 27 -8.66 20.74 -3.63
C GLY A 27 -7.17 20.64 -3.32
N PRO A 28 -6.78 20.69 -2.03
CA PRO A 28 -5.40 20.43 -1.61
C PRO A 28 -4.92 19.05 -2.06
N LEU A 29 -3.62 18.94 -2.37
CA LEU A 29 -3.02 17.71 -2.88
C LEU A 29 -2.90 16.62 -1.79
N SER A 30 -3.27 15.39 -2.15
CA SER A 30 -2.88 14.15 -1.47
C SER A 30 -2.23 13.21 -2.47
N VAL A 31 -1.11 12.61 -2.09
CA VAL A 31 -0.41 11.60 -2.88
C VAL A 31 -0.62 10.24 -2.25
N ILE A 32 -1.09 9.27 -3.02
CA ILE A 32 -1.29 7.88 -2.59
C ILE A 32 -0.22 7.00 -3.23
N GLN A 33 0.64 6.44 -2.40
CA GLN A 33 1.64 5.44 -2.76
C GLN A 33 0.98 4.06 -2.79
N SER A 34 0.93 3.46 -3.97
CA SER A 34 0.41 2.10 -4.14
C SER A 34 1.41 1.04 -3.66
N VAL A 35 0.92 -0.19 -3.45
CA VAL A 35 1.78 -1.33 -3.15
C VAL A 35 2.76 -1.60 -4.28
N GLY A 36 3.92 -2.20 -3.99
CA GLY A 36 4.97 -2.50 -4.97
C GLY A 36 4.88 -3.90 -5.57
N TRP A 37 3.71 -4.54 -5.52
CA TRP A 37 3.54 -5.98 -5.84
C TRP A 37 2.89 -6.21 -7.21
N GLY A 38 2.83 -5.19 -8.07
CA GLY A 38 2.36 -5.31 -9.45
C GLY A 38 0.91 -4.97 -9.67
N LEU A 39 0.12 -4.78 -8.60
CA LEU A 39 -1.26 -4.32 -8.71
C LEU A 39 -1.31 -2.89 -9.26
N SER A 40 -2.24 -2.64 -10.18
CA SER A 40 -2.61 -1.26 -10.47
C SER A 40 -3.10 -0.56 -9.20
N ALA A 41 -2.98 0.77 -9.14
CA ALA A 41 -3.59 1.55 -8.08
C ALA A 41 -5.14 1.55 -8.16
N SER A 42 -5.74 0.77 -9.05
CA SER A 42 -7.19 0.66 -9.25
C SER A 42 -8.00 0.31 -8.03
N TYR A 43 -7.50 -0.57 -7.18
CA TYR A 43 -8.20 -0.88 -5.94
C TYR A 43 -8.22 0.32 -4.97
N LEU A 44 -7.20 1.19 -5.04
CA LEU A 44 -7.13 2.40 -4.22
C LEU A 44 -8.01 3.48 -4.80
N TRP A 45 -7.93 3.77 -6.10
CA TRP A 45 -8.82 4.79 -6.64
C TRP A 45 -10.26 4.30 -6.65
N ASN A 46 -10.62 3.05 -6.96
CA ASN A 46 -12.03 2.62 -6.90
C ASN A 46 -12.55 2.46 -5.46
N GLY A 47 -11.69 2.05 -4.52
CA GLY A 47 -12.06 1.83 -3.12
C GLY A 47 -12.06 3.11 -2.27
N LEU A 48 -11.15 4.06 -2.58
CA LEU A 48 -11.04 5.36 -1.90
C LEU A 48 -11.78 6.50 -2.63
N ASP A 49 -12.09 6.29 -3.93
CA ASP A 49 -12.61 7.22 -4.96
C ASP A 49 -13.53 8.31 -4.42
N PRO A 50 -14.68 8.00 -3.81
CA PRO A 50 -15.72 8.99 -3.75
C PRO A 50 -15.56 9.96 -2.58
N ARG A 51 -14.74 9.64 -1.56
CA ARG A 51 -14.70 10.46 -0.34
C ARG A 51 -13.53 11.42 -0.34
N LEU A 52 -12.31 10.98 -0.65
CA LEU A 52 -11.15 11.89 -0.74
C LEU A 52 -11.30 12.90 -1.88
N GLU A 53 -11.72 12.45 -3.06
CA GLU A 53 -11.73 13.27 -4.27
C GLU A 53 -12.75 14.42 -4.22
N THR A 54 -13.75 14.33 -3.35
CA THR A 54 -14.74 15.42 -3.15
C THR A 54 -14.16 16.66 -2.49
N THR A 55 -13.03 16.53 -1.80
CA THR A 55 -12.42 17.63 -1.04
C THR A 55 -10.94 17.86 -1.35
N ARG A 56 -10.33 16.96 -2.14
CA ARG A 56 -8.89 16.95 -2.40
C ARG A 56 -8.60 16.63 -3.86
N THR A 57 -7.48 17.15 -4.34
CA THR A 57 -6.85 16.62 -5.55
C THR A 57 -6.01 15.41 -5.12
N VAL A 58 -6.33 14.23 -5.64
CA VAL A 58 -5.69 12.97 -5.28
C VAL A 58 -4.84 12.49 -6.44
N LEU A 59 -3.56 12.25 -6.17
CA LEU A 59 -2.61 11.64 -7.10
C LEU A 59 -2.37 10.20 -6.67
N TYR A 60 -2.82 9.25 -7.47
CA TYR A 60 -2.56 7.82 -7.28
C TYR A 60 -1.30 7.45 -8.05
N PHE A 61 -0.21 7.18 -7.33
CA PHE A 61 1.08 6.83 -7.91
C PHE A 61 1.20 5.32 -8.07
N GLU A 62 1.57 4.88 -9.27
CA GLU A 62 1.94 3.49 -9.53
C GLU A 62 3.46 3.36 -9.53
N PRO A 63 4.07 2.68 -8.54
CA PRO A 63 5.51 2.52 -8.50
C PRO A 63 6.00 1.69 -9.69
N ARG A 64 7.33 1.59 -9.83
CA ARG A 64 7.95 0.68 -10.80
C ARG A 64 7.33 -0.70 -10.72
N GLY A 65 7.14 -1.36 -11.86
CA GLY A 65 6.59 -2.70 -11.91
C GLY A 65 5.08 -2.82 -11.63
N ASN A 66 4.34 -1.71 -11.48
CA ASN A 66 2.91 -1.72 -11.21
C ASN A 66 2.08 -1.04 -12.30
N GLY A 67 0.88 -1.58 -12.54
CA GLY A 67 -0.11 -0.93 -13.40
C GLY A 67 0.41 -0.60 -14.80
N ASP A 68 0.40 0.68 -15.17
CA ASP A 68 0.94 1.18 -16.45
C ASP A 68 2.38 1.73 -16.34
N SER A 69 2.99 1.68 -15.16
CA SER A 69 4.44 1.94 -15.00
C SER A 69 5.27 0.84 -15.67
N SER A 70 6.52 1.18 -16.00
CA SER A 70 7.41 0.25 -16.68
C SER A 70 7.73 -0.98 -15.84
N LYS A 71 7.96 -2.12 -16.50
CA LYS A 71 8.67 -3.25 -15.88
C LYS A 71 10.03 -2.75 -15.40
N ALA A 72 10.50 -3.31 -14.29
CA ALA A 72 11.82 -3.03 -13.75
C ALA A 72 12.60 -4.34 -13.59
N ASP A 73 13.92 -4.21 -13.45
CA ASP A 73 14.76 -5.34 -13.08
C ASP A 73 14.27 -5.89 -11.73
N PRO A 74 13.96 -7.21 -11.62
CA PRO A 74 13.51 -7.82 -10.38
C PRO A 74 14.41 -7.57 -9.17
N SER A 75 15.72 -7.35 -9.35
CA SER A 75 16.65 -7.00 -8.26
C SER A 75 16.41 -5.60 -7.66
N THR A 76 15.76 -4.71 -8.41
CA THR A 76 15.44 -3.34 -7.99
C THR A 76 14.05 -3.20 -7.39
N MET A 77 13.30 -4.30 -7.31
CA MET A 77 11.96 -4.33 -6.74
C MET A 77 12.09 -4.48 -5.23
N ASN A 78 12.15 -3.39 -4.49
CA ASN A 78 12.17 -3.35 -3.01
C ASN A 78 11.71 -1.97 -2.52
N ALA A 79 11.29 -1.87 -1.26
CA ALA A 79 10.76 -0.65 -0.68
C ALA A 79 11.76 0.53 -0.71
N ARG A 80 13.05 0.26 -0.48
CA ARG A 80 14.09 1.32 -0.51
C ARG A 80 14.22 1.96 -1.89
N THR A 81 14.25 1.17 -2.95
CA THR A 81 14.29 1.72 -4.31
C THR A 81 13.00 2.46 -4.66
N MET A 82 11.84 2.00 -4.17
CA MET A 82 10.57 2.72 -4.36
C MET A 82 10.49 4.03 -3.56
N VAL A 83 11.24 4.17 -2.46
CA VAL A 83 11.42 5.47 -1.78
C VAL A 83 12.15 6.46 -2.68
N GLU A 84 13.17 6.01 -3.42
CA GLU A 84 13.84 6.87 -4.41
C GLU A 84 12.85 7.27 -5.53
N ASP A 85 11.94 6.38 -5.95
CA ASP A 85 10.91 6.72 -6.94
C ASP A 85 9.99 7.86 -6.46
N LEU A 86 9.64 7.88 -5.18
CA LEU A 86 8.89 8.98 -4.57
C LEU A 86 9.68 10.30 -4.58
N GLU A 87 10.99 10.28 -4.35
CA GLU A 87 11.83 11.49 -4.49
C GLU A 87 11.81 12.02 -5.93
N HIS A 88 11.87 11.12 -6.93
CA HIS A 88 11.76 11.52 -8.33
C HIS A 88 10.37 12.09 -8.67
N LEU A 89 9.31 11.51 -8.10
CA LEU A 89 7.96 12.05 -8.23
C LEU A 89 7.87 13.45 -7.61
N LEU A 90 8.38 13.65 -6.39
CA LEU A 90 8.38 14.94 -5.72
C LEU A 90 9.09 16.01 -6.56
N SER A 91 10.27 15.67 -7.08
CA SER A 91 11.06 16.53 -7.98
C SER A 91 10.34 16.81 -9.30
N HIS A 92 9.74 15.79 -9.93
CA HIS A 92 8.96 15.93 -11.16
C HIS A 92 7.78 16.88 -10.98
N LEU A 93 7.08 16.78 -9.84
CA LEU A 93 5.99 17.67 -9.49
C LEU A 93 6.48 19.07 -9.09
N GLY A 94 7.78 19.28 -8.88
CA GLY A 94 8.33 20.56 -8.40
C GLY A 94 7.91 20.90 -6.97
N LEU A 95 7.61 19.88 -6.16
CA LEU A 95 7.24 20.02 -4.76
C LEU A 95 8.48 20.01 -3.87
N LYS A 96 8.39 20.67 -2.70
CA LYS A 96 9.43 20.58 -1.67
C LYS A 96 9.13 19.51 -0.62
N ALA A 97 7.86 19.19 -0.45
CA ALA A 97 7.36 18.18 0.47
C ALA A 97 5.99 17.70 -0.03
N PHE A 98 5.64 16.46 0.27
CA PHE A 98 4.29 15.95 0.11
C PHE A 98 3.38 16.59 1.17
N PRO A 99 2.31 17.31 0.78
CA PRO A 99 1.38 17.89 1.76
C PRO A 99 0.68 16.79 2.57
N VAL A 100 0.26 15.72 1.88
CA VAL A 100 -0.26 14.50 2.49
C VAL A 100 0.27 13.33 1.67
N LEU A 101 0.98 12.40 2.32
CA LEU A 101 1.40 11.14 1.75
C LEU A 101 0.60 10.01 2.41
N ILE A 102 -0.08 9.21 1.60
CA ILE A 102 -0.94 8.11 2.02
C ILE A 102 -0.35 6.81 1.48
N GLY A 103 -0.29 5.76 2.30
CA GLY A 103 0.16 4.45 1.84
C GLY A 103 -0.61 3.32 2.51
N HIS A 104 -0.99 2.31 1.72
CA HIS A 104 -1.64 1.09 2.19
C HIS A 104 -0.69 -0.10 2.13
N SER A 105 -0.60 -0.92 3.18
CA SER A 105 0.17 -2.17 3.17
C SER A 105 1.65 -1.93 2.86
N HIS A 106 2.21 -2.58 1.85
CA HIS A 106 3.54 -2.27 1.31
C HIS A 106 3.66 -0.80 0.85
N GLY A 107 2.60 -0.20 0.33
CA GLY A 107 2.59 1.24 0.04
C GLY A 107 2.74 2.09 1.30
N GLY A 108 2.19 1.64 2.42
CA GLY A 108 2.42 2.20 3.76
C GLY A 108 3.87 2.01 4.22
N ALA A 109 4.48 0.87 3.90
CA ALA A 109 5.89 0.62 4.18
C ALA A 109 6.81 1.61 3.45
N ILE A 110 6.58 1.80 2.15
CA ILE A 110 7.32 2.78 1.33
C ILE A 110 7.11 4.20 1.87
N ALA A 111 5.87 4.58 2.18
CA ALA A 111 5.55 5.92 2.69
C ALA A 111 6.18 6.20 4.06
N LEU A 112 6.11 5.23 4.99
CA LEU A 112 6.76 5.32 6.29
C LEU A 112 8.28 5.41 6.11
N ARG A 113 8.87 4.56 5.25
CA ARG A 113 10.30 4.58 5.01
C ARG A 113 10.78 5.89 4.37
N TYR A 114 10.00 6.45 3.45
CA TYR A 114 10.24 7.76 2.88
C TYR A 114 10.26 8.84 3.98
N ALA A 115 9.27 8.85 4.86
CA ALA A 115 9.19 9.82 5.97
C ALA A 115 10.32 9.63 7.02
N GLN A 116 10.87 8.43 7.17
CA GLN A 116 12.05 8.19 8.02
C GLN A 116 13.34 8.77 7.40
N LEU A 117 13.51 8.62 6.08
CA LEU A 117 14.71 9.05 5.35
C LEU A 117 14.69 10.54 4.97
N TYR A 118 13.50 11.08 4.74
CA TYR A 118 13.27 12.47 4.33
C TYR A 118 12.25 13.15 5.27
N PRO A 119 12.59 13.31 6.57
CA PRO A 119 11.62 13.70 7.59
C PRO A 119 11.03 15.10 7.40
N ASP A 120 11.69 15.97 6.63
CA ASP A 120 11.21 17.32 6.33
C ASP A 120 10.40 17.39 5.01
N ASN A 121 10.31 16.29 4.25
CA ASN A 121 9.64 16.23 2.94
C ASN A 121 8.21 15.66 3.01
N VAL A 122 7.65 15.45 4.21
CA VAL A 122 6.26 15.03 4.40
C VAL A 122 5.62 15.88 5.48
N SER A 123 4.49 16.52 5.19
CA SER A 123 3.75 17.30 6.19
C SER A 123 2.77 16.42 6.98
N LYS A 124 1.95 15.62 6.29
CA LYS A 124 1.08 14.61 6.89
C LYS A 124 1.31 13.23 6.30
N LEU A 125 1.30 12.21 7.15
CA LEU A 125 1.49 10.81 6.80
C LEU A 125 0.27 9.99 7.25
N LEU A 126 -0.49 9.43 6.31
CA LEU A 126 -1.58 8.51 6.59
C LEU A 126 -1.17 7.09 6.21
N LEU A 127 -1.01 6.23 7.22
CA LEU A 127 -0.62 4.84 7.05
C LEU A 127 -1.83 3.94 7.24
N ILE A 128 -2.15 3.13 6.23
CA ILE A 128 -3.25 2.16 6.30
C ILE A 128 -2.64 0.76 6.29
N ALA A 129 -2.84 0.01 7.36
CA ALA A 129 -2.27 -1.33 7.53
C ALA A 129 -0.77 -1.44 7.14
N PRO A 130 0.14 -0.60 7.67
CA PRO A 130 1.51 -0.51 7.16
C PRO A 130 2.32 -1.78 7.44
N GLN A 131 3.02 -2.28 6.41
CA GLN A 131 4.00 -3.35 6.59
C GLN A 131 5.28 -2.82 7.24
N VAL A 132 5.81 -3.55 8.22
CA VAL A 132 7.05 -3.22 8.95
C VAL A 132 7.91 -4.47 9.14
N MET A 133 9.24 -4.30 9.18
CA MET A 133 10.18 -5.44 9.18
C MET A 133 10.20 -6.21 10.51
N ASP A 134 10.17 -5.50 11.65
CA ASP A 134 10.63 -6.04 12.94
C ASP A 134 9.50 -6.37 13.92
N CYS A 135 8.23 -6.44 13.48
CA CYS A 135 7.11 -6.71 14.39
C CYS A 135 6.39 -8.02 14.09
N ALA A 136 6.00 -8.70 15.17
CA ALA A 136 5.22 -9.92 15.17
C ALA A 136 5.74 -10.99 14.16
N PRO A 137 7.02 -11.41 14.26
CA PRO A 137 7.54 -12.47 13.41
C PRO A 137 6.70 -13.74 13.62
N GLY A 138 6.03 -14.17 12.55
CA GLY A 138 5.12 -15.32 12.60
C GLY A 138 3.63 -14.97 12.74
N HIS A 139 3.24 -13.69 12.76
CA HIS A 139 1.84 -13.25 12.72
C HIS A 139 1.04 -13.98 11.64
N VAL A 140 1.48 -13.87 10.38
CA VAL A 140 0.89 -14.56 9.22
C VAL A 140 0.78 -16.06 9.49
N ARG A 141 1.84 -16.71 9.98
CA ARG A 141 1.85 -18.15 10.28
C ARG A 141 0.81 -18.53 11.35
N ALA A 142 0.76 -17.76 12.44
CA ALA A 142 -0.19 -17.99 13.53
C ALA A 142 -1.64 -17.77 13.07
N TRP A 143 -1.87 -16.77 12.23
CA TRP A 143 -3.17 -16.52 11.61
C TRP A 143 -3.58 -17.70 10.72
N MET A 144 -2.68 -18.22 9.85
CA MET A 144 -2.98 -19.40 9.01
C MET A 144 -3.35 -20.60 9.86
N GLU A 145 -2.55 -20.89 10.88
CA GLU A 145 -2.70 -22.10 11.69
C GLU A 145 -4.05 -22.15 12.40
N LYS A 146 -4.55 -20.99 12.87
CA LYS A 146 -5.87 -20.88 13.49
C LYS A 146 -7.04 -21.10 12.53
N ARG A 147 -6.84 -20.83 11.23
CA ARG A 147 -7.91 -20.79 10.20
C ARG A 147 -7.75 -21.86 9.11
N LYS A 148 -6.76 -22.74 9.21
CA LYS A 148 -6.47 -23.78 8.21
C LYS A 148 -7.62 -24.79 8.03
N ASP A 149 -8.45 -24.96 9.04
CA ASP A 149 -9.59 -25.88 9.07
C ASP A 149 -10.95 -25.15 8.98
N ASP A 150 -10.93 -23.81 8.88
CA ASP A 150 -12.15 -23.01 8.71
C ASP A 150 -12.63 -23.11 7.26
N GLU A 151 -13.90 -23.48 7.03
CA GLU A 151 -14.43 -23.71 5.69
C GLU A 151 -14.30 -22.50 4.76
N ALA A 152 -14.38 -21.29 5.31
CA ALA A 152 -14.29 -20.05 4.54
C ALA A 152 -12.84 -19.71 4.15
N TYR A 153 -11.86 -20.04 4.99
CA TYR A 153 -10.46 -19.64 4.80
C TYR A 153 -9.53 -20.76 4.31
N ALA A 154 -9.83 -22.02 4.62
CA ALA A 154 -9.00 -23.17 4.32
C ALA A 154 -8.56 -23.26 2.84
N PRO A 155 -9.42 -22.96 1.84
CA PRO A 155 -9.00 -22.96 0.43
C PRO A 155 -7.89 -21.95 0.14
N SER A 156 -8.03 -20.71 0.64
CA SER A 156 -7.03 -19.65 0.44
C SER A 156 -5.75 -19.93 1.22
N VAL A 157 -5.85 -20.43 2.46
CA VAL A 157 -4.67 -20.85 3.25
C VAL A 157 -3.89 -21.94 2.53
N LYS A 158 -4.58 -22.97 2.00
CA LYS A 158 -3.93 -24.04 1.22
C LYS A 158 -3.22 -23.47 -0.01
N LYS A 159 -3.88 -22.57 -0.75
CA LYS A 159 -3.29 -21.97 -1.96
C LYS A 159 -2.06 -21.11 -1.63
N LEU A 160 -2.10 -20.32 -0.56
CA LEU A 160 -0.95 -19.54 -0.08
C LEU A 160 0.26 -20.44 0.21
N ILE A 161 0.05 -21.58 0.87
CA ILE A 161 1.10 -22.56 1.14
C ILE A 161 1.66 -23.15 -0.15
N GLU A 162 0.80 -23.44 -1.14
CA GLU A 162 1.23 -23.93 -2.46
C GLU A 162 2.09 -22.91 -3.21
N ILE A 163 1.66 -21.64 -3.25
CA ILE A 163 2.40 -20.54 -3.87
C ILE A 163 3.76 -20.35 -3.20
N ALA A 164 3.79 -20.36 -1.85
CA ALA A 164 5.03 -20.23 -1.10
C ALA A 164 6.00 -21.40 -1.39
N LYS A 165 5.50 -22.64 -1.44
CA LYS A 165 6.31 -23.83 -1.81
C LYS A 165 6.83 -23.79 -3.24
N ALA A 166 6.07 -23.18 -4.15
CA ALA A 166 6.48 -22.99 -5.54
C ALA A 166 7.52 -21.86 -5.72
N GLY A 167 7.79 -21.07 -4.67
CA GLY A 167 8.68 -19.92 -4.72
C GLY A 167 8.04 -18.66 -5.32
N GLY A 168 6.71 -18.62 -5.43
CA GLY A 168 5.95 -17.54 -6.05
C GLY A 168 5.43 -17.85 -7.47
N PRO A 169 4.67 -16.94 -8.08
CA PRO A 169 4.26 -17.01 -9.47
C PRO A 169 5.46 -16.89 -10.42
N LYS A 170 5.41 -17.63 -11.52
CA LYS A 170 6.50 -17.72 -12.51
C LYS A 170 6.40 -16.66 -13.62
N ASP A 171 5.18 -16.20 -13.83
CA ASP A 171 4.77 -15.27 -14.86
C ASP A 171 3.52 -14.53 -14.37
N ASP A 172 3.05 -13.61 -15.19
CA ASP A 172 1.95 -12.74 -14.82
C ASP A 172 0.58 -13.45 -14.79
N GLU A 173 0.42 -14.50 -15.59
CA GLU A 173 -0.80 -15.31 -15.59
C GLU A 173 -0.93 -16.07 -14.26
N HIS A 174 0.14 -16.74 -13.85
CA HIS A 174 0.21 -17.39 -12.54
C HIS A 174 0.05 -16.39 -11.39
N PHE A 175 0.59 -15.17 -11.50
CA PHE A 175 0.37 -14.14 -10.48
C PHE A 175 -1.10 -13.78 -10.38
N ARG A 176 -1.78 -13.55 -11.51
CA ARG A 176 -3.20 -13.19 -11.54
C ARG A 176 -4.09 -14.28 -10.94
N GLU A 177 -3.84 -15.54 -11.30
CA GLU A 177 -4.56 -16.70 -10.73
C GLU A 177 -4.29 -16.86 -9.23
N SER A 178 -3.05 -16.63 -8.81
CA SER A 178 -2.65 -16.68 -7.41
C SER A 178 -3.36 -15.60 -6.61
N LEU A 179 -3.36 -14.37 -7.11
CA LEU A 179 -3.96 -13.20 -6.46
C LEU A 179 -5.43 -13.43 -6.13
N ASP A 180 -6.24 -13.86 -7.10
CA ASP A 180 -7.69 -14.07 -6.91
C ASP A 180 -7.99 -15.11 -5.80
N SER A 181 -7.14 -16.13 -5.73
CA SER A 181 -7.24 -17.19 -4.73
C SER A 181 -6.81 -16.74 -3.32
N MET A 182 -6.04 -15.65 -3.22
CA MET A 182 -5.54 -15.09 -1.96
C MET A 182 -6.45 -14.01 -1.37
N LEU A 183 -7.41 -13.46 -2.13
CA LEU A 183 -8.17 -12.28 -1.69
C LEU A 183 -8.93 -12.50 -0.39
N VAL A 184 -9.57 -13.65 -0.24
CA VAL A 184 -10.37 -14.01 0.95
C VAL A 184 -9.57 -13.90 2.23
N TRP A 185 -8.29 -14.24 2.18
CA TRP A 185 -7.38 -14.19 3.32
C TRP A 185 -7.21 -12.76 3.89
N TRP A 186 -7.41 -11.72 3.09
CA TRP A 186 -7.24 -10.33 3.52
C TRP A 186 -8.39 -9.76 4.34
N PHE A 187 -9.52 -10.48 4.45
CA PHE A 187 -10.74 -9.96 5.05
C PHE A 187 -11.14 -10.70 6.32
N ALA A 188 -11.69 -9.95 7.26
CA ALA A 188 -12.32 -10.50 8.46
C ALA A 188 -13.68 -11.14 8.13
N ASP A 189 -14.43 -10.59 7.16
CA ASP A 189 -15.57 -11.27 6.52
C ASP A 189 -15.22 -11.55 5.05
N VAL A 190 -15.09 -12.83 4.73
CA VAL A 190 -14.68 -13.33 3.40
C VAL A 190 -15.55 -12.82 2.25
N LYS A 191 -16.80 -12.41 2.53
CA LYS A 191 -17.73 -11.86 1.52
C LYS A 191 -17.24 -10.52 0.97
N ASN A 192 -16.43 -9.79 1.72
CA ASN A 192 -15.87 -8.51 1.31
C ASN A 192 -14.80 -8.66 0.22
N ALA A 193 -14.25 -9.86 0.01
CA ALA A 193 -13.31 -10.13 -1.08
C ALA A 193 -13.91 -9.80 -2.46
N ASP A 194 -15.22 -9.96 -2.65
CA ASP A 194 -15.89 -9.63 -3.91
C ASP A 194 -15.90 -8.12 -4.20
N VAL A 195 -15.88 -7.27 -3.17
CA VAL A 195 -15.75 -5.82 -3.34
C VAL A 195 -14.39 -5.52 -3.97
N LEU A 196 -13.31 -6.05 -3.38
CA LEU A 196 -11.97 -5.86 -3.90
C LEU A 196 -11.77 -6.47 -5.29
N ARG A 197 -12.37 -7.63 -5.58
CA ARG A 197 -12.36 -8.21 -6.94
C ARG A 197 -12.88 -7.21 -7.98
N ARG A 198 -14.01 -6.56 -7.71
CA ARG A 198 -14.58 -5.55 -8.62
C ARG A 198 -13.68 -4.32 -8.72
N ASP A 199 -13.15 -3.86 -7.60
CA ASP A 199 -12.30 -2.66 -7.55
C ASP A 199 -10.97 -2.87 -8.29
N MET A 200 -10.44 -4.10 -8.30
CA MET A 200 -9.28 -4.47 -9.13
C MET A 200 -9.65 -4.65 -10.61
N ALA A 201 -10.87 -5.11 -10.93
CA ALA A 201 -11.32 -5.43 -12.29
C ALA A 201 -11.79 -4.22 -13.13
N GLY A 202 -11.67 -3.00 -12.60
CA GLY A 202 -12.16 -1.78 -13.26
C GLY A 202 -11.53 -1.49 -14.64
N PRO A 203 -12.20 -0.69 -15.50
CA PRO A 203 -11.85 -0.47 -16.92
C PRO A 203 -10.57 0.33 -17.19
N VAL A 204 -9.81 0.70 -16.16
CA VAL A 204 -8.44 1.19 -16.34
C VAL A 204 -7.54 -0.04 -16.36
N ALA A 205 -7.62 -0.75 -17.48
CA ALA A 205 -6.83 -1.93 -17.75
C ALA A 205 -5.35 -1.55 -17.71
N SER A 206 -4.64 -1.97 -16.66
CA SER A 206 -3.21 -2.19 -16.81
C SER A 206 -3.04 -3.10 -18.03
N LYS A 207 -2.45 -2.56 -19.10
CA LYS A 207 -2.12 -3.32 -20.31
C LYS A 207 -0.75 -3.98 -20.18
N ASN A 208 -0.04 -3.68 -19.10
CA ASN A 208 1.33 -4.09 -18.87
C ASN A 208 1.40 -4.96 -17.62
N PRO A 209 1.40 -6.29 -17.77
CA PRO A 209 1.55 -7.14 -16.62
C PRO A 209 3.04 -7.10 -16.22
N ALA A 210 3.39 -6.21 -15.29
CA ALA A 210 4.71 -6.12 -14.68
C ALA A 210 4.75 -6.89 -13.33
N THR A 211 3.74 -7.75 -13.13
CA THR A 211 3.39 -8.39 -11.87
C THR A 211 4.36 -9.47 -11.41
N ALA A 212 4.94 -10.25 -12.32
CA ALA A 212 5.90 -11.29 -11.96
C ALA A 212 7.21 -10.68 -11.43
N SER A 213 7.70 -9.60 -12.04
CA SER A 213 8.85 -8.84 -11.51
C SER A 213 8.51 -8.21 -10.15
N ALA A 214 7.29 -7.69 -9.99
CA ALA A 214 6.86 -7.05 -8.76
C ALA A 214 6.58 -8.03 -7.61
N TRP A 215 6.33 -9.30 -7.89
CA TRP A 215 6.28 -10.33 -6.85
C TRP A 215 7.61 -10.48 -6.12
N GLN A 216 8.73 -10.18 -6.79
CA GLN A 216 10.05 -10.26 -6.20
C GLN A 216 10.25 -9.21 -5.08
N THR A 217 9.41 -8.16 -5.02
CA THR A 217 9.42 -7.13 -3.97
C THR A 217 9.47 -7.73 -2.58
N ASN A 218 8.49 -8.57 -2.23
CA ASN A 218 8.44 -9.22 -0.92
C ASN A 218 9.68 -10.04 -0.61
N ARG A 219 10.23 -10.74 -1.61
CA ARG A 219 11.41 -11.57 -1.40
C ARG A 219 12.65 -10.72 -1.18
N ASN A 220 12.84 -9.66 -1.96
CA ASN A 220 13.96 -8.76 -1.83
C ASN A 220 13.92 -8.03 -0.48
N ASP A 221 12.75 -7.49 -0.13
CA ASP A 221 12.52 -6.80 1.14
C ASP A 221 12.83 -7.68 2.36
N MET A 222 12.48 -8.96 2.30
CA MET A 222 12.77 -9.91 3.37
C MET A 222 14.21 -10.45 3.34
N SER A 223 14.92 -10.34 2.22
CA SER A 223 16.28 -10.87 2.06
C SER A 223 17.39 -9.85 2.32
N GLU A 224 17.07 -8.56 2.24
CA GLU A 224 18.01 -7.47 2.42
C GLU A 224 17.64 -6.65 3.66
N GLU A 225 18.55 -6.61 4.63
CA GLU A 225 18.41 -5.70 5.77
C GLU A 225 18.24 -4.25 5.26
N ASN A 226 17.37 -3.48 5.92
CA ASN A 226 17.21 -2.03 5.71
C ASN A 226 16.38 -1.56 4.49
N THR A 227 15.63 -2.47 3.86
CA THR A 227 14.70 -2.16 2.76
C THR A 227 13.33 -1.68 3.26
N LEU A 228 12.65 -2.49 4.09
CA LEU A 228 11.43 -2.11 4.80
C LEU A 228 11.71 -1.13 5.96
N PRO A 229 10.70 -0.37 6.42
CA PRO A 229 10.85 0.49 7.59
C PRO A 229 11.06 -0.35 8.85
N HIS A 230 12.09 0.02 9.61
CA HIS A 230 12.34 -0.50 10.94
C HIS A 230 11.60 0.35 11.97
N ILE A 231 11.00 -0.28 12.97
CA ILE A 231 10.27 0.42 14.04
C ILE A 231 11.21 1.32 14.86
N LYS A 232 12.46 0.89 15.06
CA LYS A 232 13.47 1.69 15.79
C LYS A 232 13.71 3.07 15.15
N ASP A 233 13.43 3.21 13.86
CA ASP A 233 13.61 4.44 13.10
C ASP A 233 12.32 5.31 13.10
N ALA A 234 11.21 4.85 13.69
CA ALA A 234 9.94 5.57 13.73
C ALA A 234 10.06 6.97 14.35
N GLY A 235 10.93 7.13 15.36
CA GLY A 235 11.18 8.43 16.00
C GLY A 235 11.84 9.49 15.10
N LEU A 236 12.29 9.11 13.89
CA LEU A 236 12.81 10.05 12.89
C LEU A 236 11.69 10.80 12.16
N VAL A 237 10.48 10.24 12.10
CA VAL A 237 9.33 10.83 11.40
C VAL A 237 8.91 12.12 12.12
N LYS A 238 8.91 13.25 11.39
CA LYS A 238 8.42 14.55 11.87
C LYS A 238 7.00 14.88 11.41
N ALA A 239 6.50 14.19 10.39
CA ALA A 239 5.16 14.39 9.86
C ALA A 239 4.11 14.13 10.94
N GLU A 240 3.02 14.92 10.92
CA GLU A 240 1.80 14.55 11.63
C GLU A 240 1.34 13.21 11.06
N THR A 241 1.10 12.21 11.92
CA THR A 241 0.88 10.84 11.47
C THR A 241 -0.40 10.25 12.04
N LEU A 242 -1.22 9.66 11.17
CA LEU A 242 -2.34 8.80 11.54
C LEU A 242 -2.14 7.40 10.99
N ILE A 243 -2.38 6.39 11.83
CA ILE A 243 -2.31 4.97 11.47
C ILE A 243 -3.70 4.35 11.59
N LEU A 244 -4.16 3.71 10.52
CA LEU A 244 -5.47 3.06 10.42
C LEU A 244 -5.27 1.56 10.20
N GLN A 245 -5.73 0.72 11.12
CA GLN A 245 -5.41 -0.72 11.13
C GLN A 245 -6.62 -1.58 11.51
N GLY A 246 -6.90 -2.64 10.75
CA GLY A 246 -7.87 -3.66 11.17
C GLY A 246 -7.27 -4.62 12.20
N GLU A 247 -8.04 -4.98 13.23
CA GLU A 247 -7.59 -5.89 14.30
C GLU A 247 -7.45 -7.35 13.82
N GLU A 248 -8.20 -7.74 12.80
CA GLU A 248 -8.20 -9.10 12.24
C GLU A 248 -7.31 -9.23 11.00
N ASP A 249 -6.51 -8.20 10.70
CA ASP A 249 -5.61 -8.16 9.55
C ASP A 249 -4.62 -9.34 9.60
N SER A 250 -4.66 -10.13 8.54
CA SER A 250 -3.89 -11.36 8.40
C SER A 250 -2.46 -11.13 7.91
N VAL A 251 -2.18 -9.96 7.32
CA VAL A 251 -0.92 -9.60 6.67
C VAL A 251 -0.07 -8.74 7.60
N CYS A 252 -0.65 -7.63 8.08
CA CYS A 252 0.03 -6.66 8.94
C CYS A 252 -0.60 -6.74 10.33
N SER A 253 0.20 -6.95 11.37
CA SER A 253 -0.36 -7.13 12.71
C SER A 253 -0.75 -5.79 13.36
N GLY A 254 -1.79 -5.84 14.18
CA GLY A 254 -2.13 -4.72 15.07
C GLY A 254 -0.97 -4.32 15.98
N GLU A 255 -0.18 -5.29 16.47
CA GLU A 255 1.01 -4.98 17.27
C GLU A 255 2.07 -4.21 16.48
N GLY A 256 2.22 -4.50 15.18
CA GLY A 256 3.11 -3.78 14.27
C GLY A 256 2.69 -2.33 14.09
N ALA A 257 1.41 -2.11 13.81
CA ALA A 257 0.85 -0.77 13.71
C ALA A 257 0.98 0.02 15.02
N GLN A 258 0.69 -0.62 16.16
CA GLN A 258 0.83 0.01 17.48
C GLN A 258 2.29 0.37 17.78
N ALA A 259 3.24 -0.51 17.45
CA ALA A 259 4.66 -0.22 17.66
C ALA A 259 5.17 0.94 16.81
N VAL A 260 4.65 1.12 15.58
CA VAL A 260 4.90 2.32 14.78
C VAL A 260 4.33 3.56 15.47
N ALA A 261 3.08 3.50 15.94
CA ALA A 261 2.43 4.61 16.63
C ALA A 261 3.20 5.05 17.88
N ASP A 262 3.61 4.09 18.71
CA ASP A 262 4.38 4.33 19.93
C ASP A 262 5.75 4.97 19.63
N GLY A 263 6.32 4.69 18.46
CA GLY A 263 7.60 5.23 18.02
C GLY A 263 7.52 6.62 17.39
N ILE A 264 6.41 6.99 16.73
CA ILE A 264 6.25 8.30 16.09
C ILE A 264 5.63 9.28 17.09
N LYS A 265 6.40 10.32 17.44
CA LYS A 265 5.98 11.33 18.42
C LYS A 265 4.69 12.04 17.97
N GLY A 266 3.66 11.94 18.81
CA GLY A 266 2.39 12.64 18.58
C GLY A 266 1.56 12.04 17.44
N SER A 267 1.87 10.83 17.00
CA SER A 267 1.01 10.10 16.07
C SER A 267 -0.27 9.62 16.75
N GLU A 268 -1.29 9.38 15.94
CA GLU A 268 -2.55 8.78 16.34
C GLU A 268 -2.72 7.41 15.67
N ILE A 269 -3.41 6.50 16.33
CA ILE A 269 -3.77 5.20 15.79
C ILE A 269 -5.24 4.89 16.04
N LYS A 270 -5.90 4.32 15.04
CA LYS A 270 -7.24 3.75 15.14
C LYS A 270 -7.20 2.29 14.73
N LEU A 271 -7.60 1.44 15.67
CA LEU A 271 -7.86 0.02 15.44
C LEU A 271 -9.36 -0.19 15.13
N PHE A 272 -9.65 -0.94 14.09
CA PHE A 272 -11.00 -1.27 13.66
C PHE A 272 -11.32 -2.73 14.02
N ALA A 273 -12.20 -2.90 15.01
CA ALA A 273 -12.65 -4.21 15.45
C ALA A 273 -13.42 -4.92 14.33
N GLY A 274 -13.11 -6.20 14.11
CA GLY A 274 -13.76 -7.01 13.07
C GLY A 274 -13.41 -6.61 11.64
N ALA A 275 -12.38 -5.78 11.43
CA ALA A 275 -11.84 -5.47 10.12
C ALA A 275 -10.47 -6.13 9.91
N GLY A 276 -10.23 -6.60 8.70
CA GLY A 276 -8.98 -7.16 8.22
C GLY A 276 -8.08 -6.11 7.56
N HIS A 277 -7.41 -6.50 6.49
CA HIS A 277 -6.40 -5.69 5.80
C HIS A 277 -6.98 -4.46 5.06
N PHE A 278 -8.29 -4.46 4.79
CA PHE A 278 -8.99 -3.42 4.04
C PHE A 278 -10.04 -2.70 4.91
N PRO A 279 -9.63 -1.91 5.92
CA PRO A 279 -10.56 -1.31 6.88
C PRO A 279 -11.55 -0.32 6.24
N TRP A 280 -11.25 0.26 5.07
CA TRP A 280 -12.20 1.10 4.34
C TRP A 280 -13.35 0.31 3.69
N ILE A 281 -13.19 -1.00 3.53
CA ILE A 281 -14.24 -1.90 3.04
C ILE A 281 -15.04 -2.45 4.23
N GLU A 282 -14.37 -2.86 5.31
CA GLU A 282 -15.01 -3.59 6.41
C GLU A 282 -15.53 -2.69 7.54
N ALA A 283 -14.98 -1.49 7.70
CA ALA A 283 -15.41 -0.48 8.66
C ALA A 283 -15.51 0.93 8.02
N PRO A 284 -16.25 1.10 6.91
CA PRO A 284 -16.19 2.31 6.08
C PRO A 284 -16.57 3.59 6.81
N GLU A 285 -17.60 3.57 7.66
CA GLU A 285 -18.04 4.79 8.35
C GLU A 285 -16.98 5.33 9.31
N GLU A 286 -16.44 4.46 10.18
CA GLU A 286 -15.39 4.82 11.12
C GLU A 286 -14.09 5.16 10.38
N PHE A 287 -13.69 4.36 9.39
CA PHE A 287 -12.47 4.59 8.61
C PHE A 287 -12.46 6.00 8.02
N TRP A 288 -13.54 6.37 7.35
CA TRP A 288 -13.62 7.64 6.64
C TRP A 288 -13.78 8.82 7.58
N LYS A 289 -14.43 8.65 8.73
CA LYS A 289 -14.48 9.68 9.76
C LYS A 289 -13.06 10.08 10.21
N GLU A 290 -12.19 9.11 10.48
CA GLU A 290 -10.82 9.39 10.90
C GLU A 290 -9.97 9.91 9.73
N ALA A 291 -10.00 9.24 8.58
CA ALA A 291 -9.20 9.61 7.41
C ALA A 291 -9.52 11.03 6.91
N ASP A 292 -10.81 11.37 6.73
CA ASP A 292 -11.21 12.70 6.24
C ASP A 292 -10.87 13.82 7.22
N THR A 293 -11.01 13.55 8.53
CA THR A 293 -10.67 14.52 9.57
C THR A 293 -9.18 14.85 9.53
N PHE A 294 -8.34 13.81 9.48
CA PHE A 294 -6.89 13.95 9.47
C PHE A 294 -6.36 14.71 8.26
N VAL A 295 -6.85 14.39 7.06
CA VAL A 295 -6.35 15.05 5.83
C VAL A 295 -6.85 16.49 5.67
N LYS A 296 -7.98 16.87 6.29
CA LYS A 296 -8.55 18.23 6.21
C LYS A 296 -7.85 19.24 7.12
N LEU A 297 -7.44 18.80 8.30
CA LEU A 297 -6.68 19.61 9.26
C LEU A 297 -5.27 19.91 8.73
#